data_AF-A0A960SVA3-F1
#
_entry.id   AF-A0A960SVA3-F1
#
_cell.length_a   1.000
_cell.length_b   1.000
_cell.length_c   1.000
_cell.angle_alpha   90.00
_cell.angle_beta   90.00
_cell.angle_gamma   90.00
#
_symmetry.space_group_name_H-M   'P 1'
#
loop_
_entity.id
_entity.type
_entity.pdbx_description
1 polymer ?
#
loop_
_entity_poly.entity_id
_entity_poly.type
_entity_poly.pdbx_seq_one_letter_code
_entity_poly.pdbx_strand_id
1 'polypeptide(L)'
;NGGGVGVVPTKFASLIPRMKASDYDYIIFDLPPISQTSVTAKVAGLLDVTTLVIDSERTNTELAGRSAALLAESRANVCSVLNRYHEYLPKRLRHHT
;
A
#
# COMPACT_ATOMS: atom_id res chain seq x y z
N ASN A 1 -11.61 -25.22 -0.83
CA ASN A 1 -12.71 -24.35 -0.36
C ASN A 1 -12.49 -22.91 -0.82
N GLY A 2 -12.95 -22.56 -2.03
CA GLY A 2 -12.65 -21.31 -2.72
C GLY A 2 -13.75 -20.23 -2.66
N GLY A 3 -14.58 -20.21 -1.62
CA GLY A 3 -15.79 -19.35 -1.56
C GLY A 3 -15.60 -17.93 -1.01
N GLY A 4 -14.44 -17.58 -0.44
CA GLY A 4 -14.26 -16.32 0.31
C GLY A 4 -13.69 -15.14 -0.46
N VAL A 5 -13.00 -15.37 -1.58
CA VAL A 5 -12.12 -14.36 -2.20
C VAL A 5 -12.90 -13.25 -2.92
N GLY A 6 -14.14 -13.52 -3.35
CA GLY A 6 -15.01 -12.54 -4.04
C GLY A 6 -15.93 -11.72 -3.13
N VAL A 7 -16.15 -12.14 -1.88
CA VAL A 7 -17.17 -11.52 -1.00
C VAL A 7 -16.63 -10.29 -0.29
N VAL A 8 -15.34 -10.29 0.06
CA VAL A 8 -14.69 -9.20 0.81
C VAL A 8 -14.61 -7.89 -0.01
N PRO A 9 -14.18 -7.89 -1.29
CA PRO A 9 -14.15 -6.66 -2.09
C PRO A 9 -15.53 -6.04 -2.29
N THR A 10 -16.55 -6.86 -2.54
CA THR A 10 -17.92 -6.37 -2.82
C THR A 10 -18.56 -5.74 -1.58
N LYS A 11 -18.36 -6.35 -0.40
CA LYS A 11 -18.81 -5.76 0.87
C LYS A 11 -18.04 -4.49 1.22
N PHE A 12 -16.74 -4.44 0.92
CA PHE A 12 -15.95 -3.24 1.17
C PHE A 12 -16.37 -2.09 0.24
N ALA A 13 -16.58 -2.38 -1.05
CA ALA A 13 -17.05 -1.40 -2.04
C ALA A 13 -18.38 -0.76 -1.66
N SER A 14 -19.31 -1.51 -1.04
CA SER A 14 -20.58 -0.95 -0.58
C SER A 14 -20.47 -0.06 0.66
N LEU A 15 -19.36 -0.13 1.41
CA LEU A 15 -19.09 0.72 2.56
C LEU A 15 -18.41 2.03 2.18
N ILE A 16 -17.65 2.07 1.08
CA ILE A 16 -16.93 3.27 0.62
C ILE A 16 -17.83 4.52 0.52
N PRO A 17 -19.03 4.47 -0.11
CA PRO A 17 -19.88 5.65 -0.18
C PRO A 17 -20.35 6.15 1.20
N ARG A 18 -20.60 5.23 2.14
CA ARG A 18 -21.02 5.58 3.50
C ARG A 18 -19.88 6.20 4.30
N MET A 19 -18.67 5.71 4.10
CA MET A 19 -17.45 6.27 4.69
C MET A 19 -17.18 7.68 4.15
N LYS A 20 -17.32 7.89 2.84
CA LYS A 20 -17.19 9.23 2.22
C LYS A 20 -18.26 10.23 2.65
N ALA A 21 -19.44 9.75 3.03
CA ALA A 21 -20.54 10.58 3.53
C ALA A 21 -20.48 10.84 5.04
N SER A 22 -19.50 10.30 5.74
CA SER A 22 -19.32 10.53 7.19
C SER A 22 -18.64 11.87 7.47
N ASP A 23 -18.72 12.35 8.71
CA ASP A 23 -18.13 13.61 9.16
C ASP A 23 -16.61 13.52 9.45
N TYR A 24 -15.94 12.46 8.98
CA TYR A 24 -14.49 12.32 9.12
C TYR A 24 -13.77 12.99 7.96
N ASP A 25 -12.79 13.86 8.27
CA ASP A 25 -11.94 14.48 7.25
C ASP A 25 -11.07 13.45 6.52
N TYR A 26 -10.61 12.43 7.24
CA TYR A 26 -9.77 11.35 6.71
C TYR A 26 -10.11 10.02 7.36
N ILE A 27 -10.12 8.95 6.55
CA ILE A 27 -10.27 7.57 7.01
C ILE A 27 -9.05 6.79 6.55
N ILE A 28 -8.32 6.20 7.50
CA ILE A 28 -7.10 5.43 7.24
C ILE A 28 -7.45 3.94 7.35
N PHE A 29 -7.14 3.19 6.28
CA PHE A 29 -7.30 1.74 6.26
C PHE A 29 -5.93 1.09 6.41
N ASP A 30 -5.75 0.30 7.46
CA ASP A 30 -4.60 -0.60 7.56
C ASP A 30 -4.91 -1.88 6.78
N LEU A 31 -4.19 -2.07 5.67
CA LEU A 31 -4.39 -3.19 4.77
C LEU A 31 -3.32 -4.26 5.01
N PRO A 32 -3.64 -5.55 4.83
CA PRO A 32 -2.64 -6.60 4.97
C PRO A 32 -1.55 -6.48 3.88
N PRO A 33 -0.35 -7.06 4.09
CA PRO A 33 0.74 -7.02 3.12
C PRO A 33 0.29 -7.45 1.72
N ILE A 34 0.79 -6.75 0.69
CA ILE A 34 0.44 -7.06 -0.68
C ILE A 34 1.16 -8.32 -1.16
N SER A 35 0.42 -9.17 -1.85
CA SER A 35 0.93 -10.32 -2.59
C SER A 35 0.10 -10.51 -3.87
N GLN A 36 0.58 -11.31 -4.81
CA GLN A 36 -0.10 -11.56 -6.09
C GLN A 36 -1.55 -12.07 -5.94
N THR A 37 -1.86 -12.76 -4.84
CA THR A 37 -3.18 -13.32 -4.58
C THR A 37 -4.01 -12.50 -3.59
N SER A 38 -3.47 -11.39 -3.06
CA SER A 38 -4.10 -10.71 -1.94
C SER A 38 -5.30 -9.84 -2.36
N VAL A 39 -6.27 -9.76 -1.46
CA VAL A 39 -7.43 -8.86 -1.58
C VAL A 39 -6.99 -7.39 -1.46
N THR A 40 -5.81 -7.11 -0.89
CA THR A 40 -5.24 -5.76 -0.70
C THR A 40 -5.21 -4.96 -1.99
N ALA A 41 -4.74 -5.54 -3.10
CA ALA A 41 -4.63 -4.81 -4.37
C ALA A 41 -6.01 -4.33 -4.86
N LYS A 42 -7.03 -5.19 -4.75
CA LYS A 42 -8.40 -4.87 -5.13
C LYS A 42 -9.02 -3.80 -4.22
N VAL A 43 -8.75 -3.88 -2.92
CA VAL A 43 -9.24 -2.89 -1.95
C VAL A 43 -8.54 -1.54 -2.14
N ALA A 44 -7.22 -1.54 -2.36
CA ALA A 44 -6.44 -0.33 -2.63
C ALA A 44 -6.96 0.45 -3.84
N GLY A 45 -7.42 -0.24 -4.88
CA GLY A 45 -8.04 0.38 -6.06
C GLY A 45 -9.39 1.07 -5.78
N LEU A 46 -10.00 0.84 -4.62
CA LEU A 46 -11.24 1.51 -4.18
C LEU A 46 -10.97 2.75 -3.32
N LEU A 47 -9.73 2.95 -2.88
CA LEU A 47 -9.31 4.05 -2.02
C LEU A 47 -8.84 5.25 -2.85
N ASP A 48 -8.93 6.45 -2.27
CA ASP A 48 -8.52 7.69 -2.95
C ASP A 48 -6.99 7.80 -3.08
N VAL A 49 -6.28 7.34 -2.05
CA VAL A 49 -4.81 7.28 -1.99
C VAL A 49 -4.39 6.01 -1.26
N THR A 50 -3.39 5.32 -1.77
CA THR A 50 -2.75 4.16 -1.13
C THR A 50 -1.27 4.44 -0.90
N THR A 51 -0.76 4.13 0.29
CA THR A 51 0.67 4.26 0.59
C THR A 51 1.32 2.88 0.68
N LEU A 52 2.29 2.60 -0.18
CA LEU A 52 3.14 1.42 -0.10
C LEU A 52 4.29 1.68 0.87
N VAL A 53 4.26 1.04 2.03
CA VAL A 53 5.33 1.13 3.04
C VAL A 53 6.38 0.06 2.77
N ILE A 54 7.61 0.46 2.50
CA ILE A 54 8.74 -0.42 2.19
C ILE A 54 9.72 -0.39 3.36
N ASP A 55 9.97 -1.53 4.01
CA ASP A 55 11.00 -1.62 5.05
C ASP A 55 12.38 -1.70 4.39
N SER A 56 13.21 -0.66 4.57
CA SER A 56 14.51 -0.53 3.90
C SER A 56 15.52 -1.61 4.26
N GLU A 57 15.38 -2.23 5.44
CA GLU A 57 16.32 -3.23 5.94
C GLU A 57 15.90 -4.66 5.56
N ARG A 58 14.62 -4.85 5.21
CA ARG A 58 14.02 -6.19 5.02
C ARG A 58 13.48 -6.42 3.62
N THR A 59 13.25 -5.36 2.85
CA THR A 59 12.61 -5.46 1.54
C THR A 59 13.64 -5.29 0.43
N ASN A 60 13.83 -6.35 -0.36
CA ASN A 60 14.58 -6.28 -1.62
C ASN A 60 13.82 -5.41 -2.65
N THR A 61 14.56 -4.64 -3.45
CA THR A 61 14.08 -3.86 -4.60
C THR A 61 13.18 -4.65 -5.56
N GLU A 62 13.43 -5.93 -5.80
CA GLU A 62 12.59 -6.77 -6.66
C GLU A 62 11.18 -6.97 -6.08
N LEU A 63 11.11 -7.25 -4.77
CA LEU A 63 9.83 -7.40 -4.07
C LEU A 63 9.07 -6.07 -4.04
N ALA A 64 9.77 -4.97 -3.74
CA ALA A 64 9.18 -3.62 -3.78
C ALA A 64 8.63 -3.27 -5.17
N GLY A 65 9.40 -3.56 -6.24
CA GLY A 65 8.98 -3.32 -7.62
C GLY A 65 7.75 -4.15 -8.02
N ARG A 66 7.70 -5.43 -7.64
CA ARG A 66 6.53 -6.28 -7.87
C ARG A 66 5.29 -5.78 -7.13
N SER A 67 5.45 -5.37 -5.87
CA SER A 67 4.35 -4.79 -5.08
C SER A 67 3.81 -3.51 -5.69
N ALA A 68 4.69 -2.63 -6.17
CA ALA A 68 4.30 -1.40 -6.87
C ALA A 68 3.55 -1.71 -8.19
N ALA A 69 4.03 -2.68 -8.97
CA ALA A 69 3.37 -3.10 -10.21
C ALA A 69 1.95 -3.64 -9.96
N LEU A 70 1.77 -4.48 -8.93
CA LEU A 70 0.45 -5.02 -8.57
C LEU A 70 -0.55 -3.93 -8.16
N LEU A 71 -0.09 -2.88 -7.47
CA LEU A 71 -0.96 -1.74 -7.13
C LEU A 71 -1.25 -0.85 -8.34
N ALA A 72 -0.29 -0.71 -9.27
CA ALA A 72 -0.50 0.02 -10.51
C ALA A 72 -1.57 -0.67 -11.38
N GLU A 73 -1.55 -2.00 -11.46
CA GLU A 73 -2.57 -2.80 -12.15
C GLU A 73 -3.96 -2.63 -11.53
N SER A 74 -4.06 -2.40 -10.22
CA SER A 74 -5.34 -2.20 -9.53
C SER A 74 -5.90 -0.78 -9.64
N ARG A 75 -5.26 0.10 -10.41
CA ARG A 75 -5.60 1.53 -10.56
C ARG A 75 -5.57 2.31 -9.23
N ALA A 76 -4.84 1.81 -8.24
CA ALA A 76 -4.63 2.55 -7.01
C ALA A 76 -3.76 3.79 -7.29
N ASN A 77 -4.10 4.91 -6.65
CA ASN A 77 -3.22 6.09 -6.62
C ASN A 77 -2.15 5.88 -5.54
N VAL A 78 -0.95 5.46 -5.95
CA VAL A 78 0.08 4.95 -5.03
C VAL A 78 1.16 5.99 -4.76
N CYS A 79 1.42 6.24 -3.48
CA CYS A 79 2.67 6.83 -3.00
C CYS A 79 3.50 5.75 -2.30
N SER A 80 4.83 5.86 -2.31
CA SER A 80 5.72 4.94 -1.58
C SER A 80 6.43 5.65 -0.45
N VAL A 81 6.52 4.98 0.70
CA VAL A 81 7.24 5.46 1.89
C VAL A 81 8.30 4.45 2.25
N LEU A 82 9.57 4.89 2.26
CA LEU A 82 10.68 4.09 2.75
C LEU A 82 10.76 4.22 4.27
N ASN A 83 10.56 3.11 4.96
CA ASN A 83 10.55 3.04 6.42
C ASN A 83 11.86 2.43 6.95
N ARG A 84 12.19 2.75 8.20
CA ARG A 84 13.43 2.32 8.90
C ARG A 84 14.71 2.67 8.14
N TYR A 85 14.68 3.75 7.36
CA TYR A 85 15.86 4.23 6.66
C TYR A 85 16.87 4.79 7.68
N HIS A 86 18.05 4.17 7.74
CA HIS A 86 19.18 4.64 8.53
C HIS A 86 20.29 5.16 7.62
N GLU A 87 20.79 6.35 7.95
CA GLU A 87 21.93 6.94 7.26
C GLU A 87 23.22 6.44 7.93
N TYR A 88 23.80 5.36 7.40
CA TYR A 88 25.00 4.72 7.99
C TYR A 88 26.30 5.52 7.78
N LEU A 89 26.27 6.60 7.00
CA LEU A 89 27.45 7.41 6.71
C LEU A 89 27.56 8.63 7.66
N PRO A 90 28.73 8.83 8.29
CA PRO A 90 29.02 10.04 9.05
C PRO A 90 28.85 11.30 8.19
N LYS A 91 28.26 12.35 8.77
CA LYS A 91 27.87 13.58 8.06
C LYS A 91 28.98 14.22 7.21
N ARG A 92 30.25 14.05 7.61
CA ARG A 92 31.43 14.62 6.95
C ARG A 92 31.79 13.96 5.62
N LEU A 93 31.35 12.72 5.39
CA LEU A 93 31.63 11.97 4.14
C LEU A 93 30.58 12.23 3.05
N ARG A 94 29.60 13.11 3.30
CA ARG A 94 28.48 13.38 2.39
C ARG A 94 28.76 14.46 1.34
N HIS A 95 29.79 15.28 1.53
CA HIS A 95 30.09 16.43 0.65
C HIS A 95 31.05 16.09 -0.51
N HIS A 96 31.40 14.82 -0.72
CA HIS A 96 32.38 14.39 -1.72
C HIS A 96 31.80 13.57 -2.88
N THR A 97 30.48 13.55 -3.06
CA THR A 97 29.79 12.90 -4.18
C THR A 97 28.82 13.87 -4.83
#